data_AF-A0ABD2MP47-F1
#
_entry.id   AF-A0ABD2MP47-F1
#
_cell.length_a   1.000
_cell.length_b   1.000
_cell.length_c   1.000
_cell.angle_alpha   90.00
_cell.angle_beta   90.00
_cell.angle_gamma   90.00
#
_symmetry.space_group_name_H-M   'P 1'
#
loop_
_entity.id
_entity.type
_entity.pdbx_description
1 polymer ?
#
loop_
_entity_poly.entity_id
_entity_poly.type
_entity_poly.pdbx_seq_one_letter_code
_entity_poly.pdbx_strand_id
1 'polypeptide(L)'
;MDKFSLTIAEQQSCLFLSGLDPDIEPEEVKEYIDTTFKISSKCEKMKTKKDRFKSSFKVYVPTDSKQQVLNENMWGKGIVINHFLHIRRNFNREVNPVTA
;
A
#
# COMPACT_ATOMS: atom_id res chain seq x y z
N MET A 1 31.13 16.88 25.54
CA MET A 1 30.82 17.15 24.12
C MET A 1 29.71 16.21 23.74
N ASP A 2 28.47 16.71 23.68
CA ASP A 2 27.32 15.91 23.28
C ASP A 2 27.38 15.60 21.79
N LYS A 3 27.32 14.31 21.47
CA LYS A 3 27.43 13.79 20.11
C LYS A 3 26.04 13.81 19.50
N PHE A 4 25.72 14.82 18.71
CA PHE A 4 24.47 14.87 17.96
C PHE A 4 24.54 13.91 16.76
N SER A 5 23.59 12.98 16.66
CA SER A 5 23.40 12.11 15.49
C SER A 5 22.06 12.44 14.81
N LEU A 6 22.11 12.95 13.58
CA LEU A 6 20.92 13.09 12.73
C LEU A 6 20.75 11.80 11.91
N THR A 7 19.57 11.19 11.97
CA THR A 7 19.18 10.06 11.13
C THR A 7 18.36 10.56 9.94
N ILE A 8 18.70 10.11 8.73
CA ILE A 8 17.92 10.43 7.52
C ILE A 8 16.55 9.74 7.64
N ALA A 9 15.48 10.49 7.38
CA ALA A 9 14.16 9.90 7.21
C ALA A 9 14.05 9.33 5.79
N GLU A 10 13.98 8.00 5.67
CA GLU A 10 13.75 7.35 4.38
C GLU A 10 12.35 7.67 3.86
N GLN A 11 12.26 8.16 2.62
CA GLN A 11 10.98 8.41 1.98
C GLN A 11 10.33 7.08 1.58
N GLN A 12 9.11 6.86 2.04
CA GLN A 12 8.32 5.70 1.70
C GLN A 12 7.22 6.05 0.69
N SER A 13 7.07 5.19 -0.31
CA SER A 13 5.97 5.21 -1.25
C SER A 13 4.93 4.16 -0.86
N CYS A 14 3.66 4.52 -1.03
CA CYS A 14 2.54 3.66 -0.70
C CYS A 14 1.91 3.06 -1.97
N LEU A 15 1.71 1.75 -1.96
CA LEU A 15 1.17 0.95 -3.04
C LEU A 15 -0.08 0.18 -2.58
N PHE A 16 -0.93 -0.16 -3.53
CA PHE A 16 -2.11 -1.00 -3.36
C PHE A 16 -1.90 -2.33 -4.08
N LEU A 17 -1.95 -3.42 -3.33
CA LEU A 17 -1.83 -4.79 -3.83
C LEU A 17 -3.16 -5.52 -3.64
N SER A 18 -3.65 -6.26 -4.63
CA SER A 18 -4.92 -7.01 -4.56
C SER A 18 -4.87 -8.25 -5.45
N GLY A 19 -5.76 -9.20 -5.21
CA GLY A 19 -5.85 -10.44 -6.01
C GLY A 19 -5.06 -11.60 -5.40
N LEU A 20 -4.65 -11.48 -4.14
CA LEU A 20 -4.09 -12.56 -3.36
C LEU A 20 -5.20 -13.38 -2.70
N ASP A 21 -4.87 -14.60 -2.30
CA ASP A 21 -5.79 -15.49 -1.58
C ASP A 21 -6.26 -14.82 -0.26
N PRO A 22 -7.55 -14.97 0.14
CA PRO A 22 -8.07 -14.40 1.38
C PRO A 22 -7.27 -14.71 2.64
N ASP A 23 -6.64 -15.88 2.70
CA ASP A 23 -5.95 -16.40 3.88
C ASP A 23 -4.51 -15.87 4.00
N ILE A 24 -3.99 -15.20 2.97
CA ILE A 24 -2.65 -14.59 3.01
C ILE A 24 -2.61 -13.48 4.05
N GLU A 25 -1.60 -13.52 4.91
CA GLU A 25 -1.35 -12.54 5.96
C GLU A 25 -0.29 -11.50 5.56
N PRO A 26 -0.29 -10.30 6.18
CA PRO A 26 0.65 -9.23 5.87
C PRO A 26 2.12 -9.63 5.91
N GLU A 27 2.48 -10.52 6.84
CA GLU A 27 3.85 -10.99 7.06
C GLU A 27 4.37 -11.75 5.84
N GLU A 28 3.53 -12.57 5.20
CA GLU A 28 3.89 -13.34 4.00
C GLU A 28 4.12 -12.41 2.80
N VAL A 29 3.26 -11.39 2.64
CA VAL A 29 3.43 -10.38 1.58
C VAL A 29 4.71 -9.58 1.80
N LYS A 30 4.96 -9.19 3.04
CA LYS A 30 6.19 -8.48 3.43
C LYS A 30 7.42 -9.33 3.13
N GLU A 31 7.43 -10.58 3.54
CA GLU A 31 8.55 -11.50 3.33
C GLU A 31 8.83 -11.70 1.83
N TYR A 32 7.79 -11.87 1.02
CA TYR A 32 7.92 -11.98 -0.44
C TYR A 32 8.58 -10.73 -1.03
N ILE A 33 8.10 -9.53 -0.68
CA ILE A 33 8.62 -8.27 -1.21
C ILE A 33 10.07 -8.04 -0.76
N ASP A 34 10.34 -8.22 0.53
CA ASP A 34 11.66 -7.99 1.11
C ASP A 34 12.71 -8.91 0.48
N THR A 35 12.36 -10.19 0.28
CA THR A 35 13.26 -11.19 -0.31
C THR A 35 13.45 -10.98 -1.82
N THR A 36 12.37 -10.70 -2.55
CA THR A 36 12.39 -10.58 -4.02
C THR A 36 13.13 -9.32 -4.47
N PHE A 37 12.85 -8.19 -3.81
CA PHE A 37 13.38 -6.89 -4.23
C PHE A 37 14.58 -6.45 -3.38
N LYS A 38 14.94 -7.19 -2.33
CA LYS A 38 16.03 -6.88 -1.39
C LYS A 38 15.83 -5.50 -0.73
N ILE A 39 14.61 -5.26 -0.26
CA ILE A 39 14.19 -4.00 0.38
C ILE A 39 13.57 -4.25 1.76
N SER A 40 13.35 -3.17 2.51
CA SER A 40 12.55 -3.20 3.74
C SER A 40 11.17 -2.63 3.46
N SER A 41 10.14 -3.46 3.56
CA SER A 41 8.74 -3.08 3.35
C SER A 41 7.90 -3.20 4.62
N LYS A 42 6.76 -2.51 4.61
CA LYS A 42 5.67 -2.71 5.58
C LYS A 42 4.39 -3.04 4.82
N CYS A 43 3.62 -3.99 5.33
CA CYS A 43 2.38 -4.42 4.72
C CYS A 43 1.24 -4.35 5.74
N GLU A 44 0.08 -3.87 5.31
CA GLU A 44 -1.14 -3.80 6.11
C GLU A 44 -2.29 -4.44 5.32
N LYS A 45 -2.97 -5.45 5.89
CA LYS A 45 -4.16 -6.05 5.28
C LYS A 45 -5.29 -5.02 5.28
N MET A 46 -5.87 -4.78 4.11
CA MET A 46 -6.97 -3.86 3.93
C MET A 46 -8.30 -4.58 4.00
N LYS A 47 -9.31 -3.89 4.55
CA LYS A 47 -10.71 -4.31 4.41
C LYS A 47 -11.34 -3.68 3.17
N THR A 48 -11.82 -4.50 2.24
CA THR A 48 -12.48 -4.13 0.99
C THR A 48 -13.81 -4.87 0.84
N LYS A 49 -14.61 -4.47 -0.16
CA LYS A 49 -15.89 -5.14 -0.45
C LYS A 49 -15.74 -6.60 -0.91
N LYS A 50 -14.55 -7.00 -1.36
CA LYS A 50 -14.29 -8.31 -1.98
C LYS A 50 -13.38 -9.22 -1.14
N ASP A 51 -13.18 -8.90 0.14
CA ASP A 51 -12.25 -9.63 1.02
C ASP A 51 -12.54 -11.12 1.15
N ARG A 52 -13.81 -11.51 0.97
CA ARG A 52 -14.22 -12.93 0.98
C ARG A 52 -13.63 -13.76 -0.16
N PHE A 53 -13.25 -13.12 -1.26
CA PHE A 53 -12.76 -13.80 -2.47
C PHE A 53 -11.30 -13.50 -2.76
N LYS A 54 -10.79 -12.39 -2.24
CA LYS A 54 -9.39 -11.99 -2.38
C LYS A 54 -9.00 -11.01 -1.30
N SER A 55 -7.78 -11.14 -0.81
CA SER A 55 -7.20 -10.15 0.09
C SER A 55 -6.63 -8.97 -0.70
N SER A 56 -6.53 -7.83 -0.03
CA SER A 56 -5.87 -6.63 -0.55
C SER A 56 -5.01 -6.02 0.55
N PHE A 57 -3.91 -5.38 0.16
CA PHE A 57 -2.90 -4.88 1.08
C PHE A 57 -2.49 -3.46 0.70
N LYS A 58 -2.19 -2.70 1.73
CA LYS A 58 -1.46 -1.44 1.63
C LYS A 58 0.01 -1.75 1.90
N VAL A 59 0.86 -1.45 0.92
CA VAL A 59 2.28 -1.78 0.96
C VAL A 59 3.09 -0.49 0.98
N TYR A 60 4.01 -0.37 1.92
CA TYR A 60 4.95 0.74 2.01
C TYR A 60 6.35 0.24 1.64
N VAL A 61 6.97 0.89 0.66
CA VAL A 61 8.31 0.54 0.14
C VAL A 61 9.16 1.80 0.03
N PRO A 62 10.50 1.70 0.01
CA PRO A 62 11.36 2.84 -0.31
C PRO A 62 10.99 3.44 -1.67
N THR A 63 10.96 4.77 -1.77
CA THR A 63 10.53 5.46 -3.00
C THR A 63 11.36 5.07 -4.22
N ASP A 64 12.65 4.80 -4.04
CA ASP A 64 13.56 4.43 -5.12
C ASP A 64 13.25 3.05 -5.70
N SER A 65 12.70 2.15 -4.88
CA SER A 65 12.32 0.79 -5.28
C SER A 65 10.88 0.70 -5.80
N LYS A 66 10.11 1.79 -5.72
CA LYS A 66 8.70 1.84 -6.11
C LYS A 66 8.45 1.29 -7.52
N GLN A 67 9.27 1.70 -8.50
CA GLN A 67 9.08 1.28 -9.89
C GLN A 67 9.33 -0.21 -10.09
N GLN A 68 10.26 -0.79 -9.33
CA GLN A 68 10.55 -2.22 -9.40
C GLN A 68 9.37 -3.04 -8.87
N VAL A 69 8.78 -2.60 -7.75
CA VAL A 69 7.63 -3.28 -7.12
C VAL A 69 6.36 -3.15 -7.96
N LEU A 70 6.19 -2.03 -8.68
CA LEU A 70 5.08 -1.81 -9.61
C LEU A 70 5.16 -2.62 -10.90
N ASN A 71 6.27 -3.33 -11.16
CA ASN A 71 6.41 -4.12 -12.37
C ASN A 71 5.48 -5.33 -12.33
N GLU A 72 4.43 -5.32 -13.17
CA GLU A 72 3.41 -6.37 -13.25
C GLU A 72 4.00 -7.76 -13.54
N ASN A 73 5.14 -7.83 -14.23
CA ASN A 73 5.80 -9.11 -14.56
C ASN A 73 6.36 -9.83 -13.33
N MET A 74 6.54 -9.12 -12.21
CA MET A 74 6.99 -9.69 -10.94
C MET A 74 5.85 -10.32 -10.14
N TRP A 75 4.62 -10.23 -10.65
CA TRP A 75 3.42 -10.72 -9.98
C TRP A 75 2.75 -11.81 -10.81
N GLY A 76 2.15 -12.78 -10.11
CA GLY A 76 1.36 -13.84 -10.75
C GLY A 76 0.12 -13.28 -11.45
N LYS A 77 -0.42 -14.05 -12.41
CA LYS A 77 -1.66 -13.68 -13.11
C LYS A 77 -2.80 -13.42 -12.13
N GLY A 78 -3.53 -12.33 -12.34
CA GLY A 78 -4.68 -11.94 -11.51
C GLY A 78 -4.33 -11.07 -10.29
N ILE A 79 -3.04 -10.92 -9.98
CA ILE A 79 -2.57 -9.95 -8.99
C ILE A 79 -2.53 -8.56 -9.62
N VAL A 80 -3.00 -7.58 -8.87
CA VAL A 80 -3.04 -6.17 -9.25
C VAL A 80 -2.18 -5.38 -8.27
N ILE A 81 -1.19 -4.66 -8.79
CA ILE A 81 -0.36 -3.73 -8.04
C ILE A 81 -0.52 -2.33 -8.64
N ASN A 82 -0.74 -1.32 -7.80
CA ASN A 82 -0.98 0.06 -8.25
C ASN A 82 -0.50 1.08 -7.23
N HIS A 83 -0.40 2.35 -7.66
CA HIS A 83 -0.22 3.46 -6.74
C HIS A 83 -1.38 3.53 -5.74
N PHE A 84 -1.09 3.72 -4.47
CA PHE A 84 -2.14 3.90 -3.47
C PHE A 84 -2.75 5.30 -3.62
N LEU A 85 -3.99 5.37 -4.09
CA LEU A 85 -4.74 6.61 -4.16
C LEU A 85 -5.37 6.90 -2.80
N HIS A 86 -4.92 7.97 -2.13
CA HIS A 86 -5.66 8.53 -0.99
C HIS A 86 -6.92 9.22 -1.53
N ILE A 87 -7.99 8.45 -1.69
CA ILE A 87 -9.30 9.01 -2.05
C ILE A 87 -9.77 9.87 -0.86
N ARG A 88 -9.54 11.18 -0.96
CA ARG A 88 -10.21 12.15 -0.10
C ARG A 88 -11.67 12.19 -0.51
N ARG A 89 -12.58 11.76 0.36
CA ARG A 89 -14.01 12.04 0.19
C ARG A 89 -14.18 13.54 0.30
N ASN A 90 -14.35 14.22 -0.82
CA ASN A 90 -14.88 15.58 -0.83
C ASN A 90 -16.32 15.50 -0.34
N PHE A 91 -16.55 15.73 0.96
CA PHE A 91 -17.88 16.04 1.47
C PHE A 91 -18.25 17.45 0.98
N ASN A 92 -18.66 17.58 -0.29
CA ASN A 92 -19.50 18.71 -0.65
C ASN A 92 -20.84 18.51 0.05
N ARG A 93 -20.99 19.13 1.23
CA ARG A 93 -22.31 19.38 1.81
C ARG A 93 -22.97 20.42 0.91
N GLU A 94 -23.89 19.99 0.05
CA GLU A 94 -24.92 20.90 -0.48
C GLU A 94 -25.76 21.33 0.72
N VAL A 95 -25.56 22.57 1.16
CA VAL A 95 -26.47 23.23 2.09
C VAL A 95 -27.64 23.72 1.24
N ASN A 96 -28.74 22.96 1.22
CA ASN A 96 -29.99 23.46 0.67
C ASN A 96 -30.53 24.55 1.60
N PRO A 97 -30.76 25.79 1.14
CA PRO A 97 -31.49 26.76 1.94
C PRO A 97 -32.93 26.28 2.11
N VAL A 98 -33.37 26.11 3.35
CA VAL A 98 -34.79 25.91 3.67
C VAL A 98 -35.47 27.25 3.47
N THR A 99 -36.28 27.35 2.42
CA THR A 99 -37.23 28.46 2.25
C THR A 99 -38.49 28.11 3.03
N ALA A 100 -38.78 28.88 4.08
CA ALA A 100 -40.12 29.02 4.68
C ALA A 100 -40.26 30.46 5.17
#